data_AF-A0A2X3IXY3-F1
#
_entry.id   AF-A0A2X3IXY3-F1
#
_cell.length_a   1.000
_cell.length_b   1.000
_cell.length_c   1.000
_cell.angle_alpha   90.00
_cell.angle_beta   90.00
_cell.angle_gamma   90.00
#
_symmetry.space_group_name_H-M   'P 1'
#
loop_
_entity.id
_entity.type
_entity.pdbx_description
1 polymer ?
#
loop_
_entity_poly.entity_id
_entity_poly.type
_entity_poly.pdbx_seq_one_letter_code
_entity_poly.pdbx_strand_id
1 'polypeptide(L)'
;MGQQFPANEAEREDRLQKEYYAAQGQPMLLDYVQRELADGSRTVVDTEHWLAVVPYWAAWPFETLLLPKAHVQRITDLTDAQRSDLALALKKLTSRYDNLFQCSFPYSMGWHGAPFNDEDHNHWQLHAHFYPPLLRSATVRKFMVGYEMLAETQRDLTAEQAAERLRAVSDVHFRESGV
;
A
#
# COMPACT_ATOMS: atom_id res chain seq x y z
N MET A 1 -25.14 3.77 -2.40
CA MET A 1 -25.54 2.35 -2.48
C MET A 1 -24.27 1.54 -2.27
N GLY A 2 -23.93 1.26 -1.00
CA GLY A 2 -22.77 0.44 -0.64
C GLY A 2 -23.07 -1.04 -0.88
N GLN A 3 -22.05 -1.85 -1.17
CA GLN A 3 -22.22 -3.27 -1.46
C GLN A 3 -22.90 -4.00 -0.28
N GLN A 4 -23.86 -4.86 -0.58
CA GLN A 4 -24.71 -5.55 0.40
C GLN A 4 -24.01 -6.76 1.06
N PHE A 5 -22.83 -7.14 0.55
CA PHE A 5 -21.93 -8.16 1.10
C PHE A 5 -20.48 -7.67 0.97
N PRO A 6 -19.59 -7.88 1.96
CA PRO A 6 -18.18 -7.53 1.82
C PRO A 6 -17.58 -8.34 0.67
N ALA A 7 -16.75 -7.70 -0.16
CA ALA A 7 -15.96 -8.38 -1.16
C ALA A 7 -15.09 -9.47 -0.50
N ASN A 8 -14.78 -10.56 -1.22
CA ASN A 8 -13.99 -11.69 -0.69
C ASN A 8 -12.68 -11.27 0.01
N GLU A 9 -12.03 -10.19 -0.45
CA GLU A 9 -10.83 -9.65 0.17
C GLU A 9 -11.11 -8.98 1.52
N ALA A 10 -12.19 -8.19 1.61
CA ALA A 10 -12.57 -7.49 2.83
C ALA A 10 -12.96 -8.47 3.95
N GLU A 11 -13.68 -9.55 3.63
CA GLU A 11 -14.01 -10.59 4.61
C GLU A 11 -12.76 -11.33 5.10
N ARG A 12 -11.84 -11.65 4.19
CA ARG A 12 -10.58 -12.32 4.53
C ARG A 12 -9.70 -11.43 5.40
N GLU A 13 -9.55 -10.16 5.06
CA GLU A 13 -8.78 -9.19 5.83
C GLU A 13 -9.39 -8.94 7.21
N ASP A 14 -10.72 -8.82 7.32
CA ASP A 14 -11.41 -8.66 8.60
C ASP A 14 -11.09 -9.82 9.53
N ARG A 15 -11.32 -11.06 9.06
CA ARG A 15 -11.11 -12.27 9.86
C ARG A 15 -9.66 -12.41 10.32
N LEU A 16 -8.69 -12.25 9.41
CA LEU A 16 -7.28 -12.43 9.74
C LEU A 16 -6.74 -11.34 10.67
N GLN A 17 -7.17 -10.08 10.49
CA GLN A 17 -6.82 -8.99 11.41
C GLN A 17 -7.42 -9.24 12.80
N LYS A 18 -8.67 -9.72 12.87
CA LYS A 18 -9.35 -10.07 14.13
C LYS A 18 -8.66 -11.21 14.87
N GLU A 19 -8.28 -12.28 14.16
CA GLU A 19 -7.50 -13.40 14.70
C GLU A 19 -6.15 -12.94 15.27
N TYR A 20 -5.42 -12.09 14.53
CA TYR A 20 -4.15 -11.52 14.99
C TYR A 20 -4.33 -10.64 16.23
N TYR A 21 -5.32 -9.74 16.22
CA TYR A 21 -5.61 -8.85 17.33
C TYR A 21 -5.95 -9.64 18.60
N ALA A 22 -6.76 -10.70 18.49
CA ALA A 22 -7.09 -11.57 19.62
C ALA A 22 -5.84 -12.28 20.19
N ALA A 23 -4.86 -12.62 19.36
CA ALA A 23 -3.64 -13.30 19.79
C ALA A 23 -2.55 -12.34 20.32
N GLN A 24 -2.42 -11.14 19.75
CA GLN A 24 -1.31 -10.22 19.99
C GLN A 24 -1.70 -8.97 20.78
N GLY A 25 -2.99 -8.67 20.91
CA GLY A 25 -3.50 -7.49 21.62
C GLY A 25 -3.25 -6.15 20.90
N GLN A 26 -2.81 -6.16 19.65
CA GLN A 26 -2.55 -4.97 18.83
C GLN A 26 -2.94 -5.22 17.35
N PRO A 27 -3.34 -4.18 16.60
CA PRO A 27 -3.70 -4.33 15.18
C PRO A 27 -2.51 -4.81 14.35
N MET A 28 -2.75 -5.80 13.48
CA MET A 28 -1.69 -6.45 12.67
C MET A 28 -0.84 -5.45 11.90
N LEU A 29 -1.51 -4.55 11.17
CA LEU A 29 -0.80 -3.61 10.30
C LEU A 29 -0.17 -2.45 11.07
N LEU A 30 -0.61 -2.18 12.31
CA LEU A 30 0.05 -1.19 13.16
C LEU A 30 1.40 -1.71 13.65
N ASP A 31 1.46 -2.96 14.11
CA ASP A 31 2.71 -3.65 14.43
C ASP A 31 3.64 -3.72 13.19
N TYR A 32 3.08 -4.10 12.04
CA TYR A 32 3.81 -4.12 10.78
C TYR A 32 4.44 -2.76 10.43
N VAL A 33 3.71 -1.65 10.57
CA VAL A 33 4.24 -0.30 10.34
C VAL A 33 5.42 -0.01 11.25
N GLN A 34 5.38 -0.39 12.54
CA GLN A 34 6.50 -0.18 13.45
C GLN A 34 7.74 -0.97 13.03
N ARG A 35 7.56 -2.20 12.54
CA ARG A 35 8.67 -3.02 12.03
C ARG A 35 9.29 -2.42 10.77
N GLU A 36 8.47 -1.95 9.84
CA GLU A 36 8.95 -1.29 8.62
C GLU A 36 9.66 0.04 8.90
N LEU A 37 9.19 0.81 9.89
CA LEU A 37 9.88 2.03 10.34
C LEU A 37 11.25 1.73 10.94
N ALA A 38 11.41 0.60 11.65
CA ALA A 38 12.68 0.19 12.24
C ALA A 38 13.67 -0.39 11.20
N ASP A 39 13.17 -1.09 10.19
CA ASP A 39 13.97 -1.73 9.13
C ASP A 39 14.36 -0.72 8.04
N GLY A 40 13.37 -0.07 7.43
CA GLY A 40 13.56 0.92 6.35
C GLY A 40 13.91 0.33 4.98
N SER A 41 14.28 -0.95 4.86
CA SER A 41 14.67 -1.57 3.58
C SER A 41 13.58 -1.52 2.52
N ARG A 42 12.30 -1.55 2.91
CA ARG A 42 11.13 -1.52 2.02
C ARG A 42 10.36 -0.19 2.00
N THR A 43 10.79 0.81 2.76
CA THR A 43 10.14 2.13 2.80
C THR A 43 10.31 2.91 1.50
N VAL A 44 9.24 3.50 0.96
CA VAL A 44 9.26 4.30 -0.27
C VAL A 44 8.95 5.76 0.01
N VAL A 45 7.93 6.02 0.83
CA VAL A 45 7.56 7.36 1.28
C VAL A 45 7.36 7.31 2.79
N ASP A 46 7.93 8.28 3.48
CA ASP A 46 7.80 8.45 4.92
C ASP A 46 7.50 9.93 5.22
N THR A 47 6.26 10.23 5.59
CA THR A 47 5.81 11.58 5.96
C THR A 47 5.51 11.65 7.46
N GLU A 48 4.95 12.75 7.97
CA GLU A 48 4.69 12.87 9.41
C GLU A 48 3.72 11.79 9.91
N HIS A 49 2.64 11.54 9.16
CA HIS A 49 1.54 10.67 9.56
C HIS A 49 1.39 9.41 8.72
N TRP A 50 2.07 9.29 7.58
CA TRP A 50 1.89 8.17 6.65
C TRP A 50 3.21 7.49 6.29
N LEU A 51 3.10 6.20 6.00
CA LEU A 51 4.18 5.36 5.50
C LEU A 51 3.70 4.63 4.26
N ALA A 52 4.45 4.71 3.16
CA ALA A 52 4.29 3.86 2.00
C ALA A 52 5.49 2.92 1.90
N VAL A 53 5.22 1.62 1.85
CA VAL A 53 6.24 0.57 1.70
C VAL A 53 5.94 -0.30 0.50
N VAL A 54 6.96 -0.97 -0.05
CA VAL A 54 6.71 -2.18 -0.85
C VAL A 54 6.48 -3.31 0.16
N PRO A 55 5.26 -3.85 0.31
CA PRO A 55 5.01 -4.79 1.40
C PRO A 55 5.88 -6.04 1.26
N TYR A 56 6.28 -6.64 2.39
CA TYR A 56 7.11 -7.85 2.39
C TYR A 56 6.51 -8.98 1.52
N TRP A 57 5.18 -9.07 1.48
CA TRP A 57 4.41 -10.05 0.71
C TRP A 57 3.94 -9.55 -0.66
N ALA A 58 4.52 -8.46 -1.19
CA ALA A 58 4.09 -7.85 -2.44
C ALA A 58 3.94 -8.86 -3.59
N ALA A 59 2.82 -8.80 -4.32
CA ALA A 59 2.52 -9.60 -5.50
C ALA A 59 2.96 -8.90 -6.79
N TRP A 60 2.68 -7.60 -6.91
CA TRP A 60 3.05 -6.79 -8.08
C TRP A 60 4.50 -6.28 -7.99
N PRO A 61 5.15 -5.98 -9.13
CA PRO A 61 6.58 -5.63 -9.15
C PRO A 61 6.92 -4.45 -8.26
N PHE A 62 6.14 -3.37 -8.37
CA PHE A 62 6.26 -2.14 -7.59
C PHE A 62 5.01 -1.90 -6.76
N GLU A 63 4.40 -2.98 -6.25
CA GLU A 63 3.29 -2.90 -5.30
C GLU A 63 3.64 -2.00 -4.14
N THR A 64 2.73 -1.14 -3.70
CA THR A 64 2.90 -0.43 -2.43
C THR A 64 1.68 -0.52 -1.55
N LEU A 65 1.94 -0.52 -0.25
CA LEU A 65 0.97 -0.44 0.82
C LEU A 65 1.18 0.90 1.53
N LEU A 66 0.16 1.75 1.50
CA LEU A 66 0.15 3.07 2.14
C LEU A 66 -0.72 3.00 3.40
N LEU A 67 -0.15 3.29 4.57
CA LEU A 67 -0.84 3.20 5.86
C LEU A 67 -0.54 4.42 6.75
N PRO A 68 -1.47 4.82 7.64
CA PRO A 68 -1.17 5.79 8.66
C PRO A 68 -0.29 5.16 9.75
N LYS A 69 0.59 5.98 10.34
CA LYS A 69 1.48 5.57 11.44
C LYS A 69 0.77 5.43 12.79
N ALA A 70 -0.40 6.06 12.92
CA ALA A 70 -1.27 5.95 14.06
C ALA A 70 -2.37 4.91 13.81
N HIS A 71 -3.01 4.41 14.87
CA HIS A 71 -4.18 3.55 14.76
C HIS A 71 -5.36 4.34 14.20
N VAL A 72 -5.85 3.92 13.03
CA VAL A 72 -7.00 4.52 12.35
C VAL A 72 -7.82 3.40 11.74
N GLN A 73 -9.12 3.32 12.03
CA GLN A 73 -9.95 2.21 11.51
C GLN A 73 -10.50 2.51 10.12
N ARG A 74 -10.91 3.77 9.86
CA ARG A 74 -11.53 4.19 8.60
C ARG A 74 -10.96 5.52 8.11
N ILE A 75 -11.11 5.78 6.81
CA ILE A 75 -10.68 7.05 6.20
C ILE A 75 -11.43 8.26 6.75
N THR A 76 -12.64 8.06 7.24
CA THR A 76 -13.47 9.08 7.89
C THR A 76 -12.97 9.50 9.27
N ASP A 77 -12.10 8.70 9.87
CA ASP A 77 -11.61 8.90 11.24
C ASP A 77 -10.30 9.72 11.24
N LEU A 78 -9.81 10.11 10.05
CA LEU A 78 -8.61 10.92 9.90
C LEU A 78 -8.84 12.34 10.43
N THR A 79 -7.89 12.80 11.25
CA THR A 79 -7.77 14.22 11.60
C THR A 79 -7.42 15.07 10.38
N ASP A 80 -7.66 16.38 10.46
CA ASP A 80 -7.32 17.31 9.38
C ASP A 80 -5.82 17.29 9.05
N ALA A 81 -4.95 17.13 10.06
CA ALA A 81 -3.51 17.00 9.87
C ALA A 81 -3.15 15.72 9.10
N GLN A 82 -3.70 14.57 9.52
CA GLN A 82 -3.50 13.30 8.83
C GLN A 82 -4.06 13.33 7.40
N ARG A 83 -5.18 14.01 7.16
CA ARG A 83 -5.79 14.15 5.83
C ARG A 83 -4.95 15.02 4.89
N SER A 84 -4.41 16.14 5.38
CA SER A 84 -3.50 16.98 4.59
C SER A 84 -2.19 16.25 4.30
N ASP A 85 -1.63 15.54 5.29
CA ASP A 85 -0.40 14.76 5.11
C ASP A 85 -0.63 13.53 4.20
N LEU A 86 -1.84 12.97 4.16
CA LEU A 86 -2.21 11.95 3.17
C LEU A 86 -2.08 12.48 1.74
N ALA A 87 -2.55 13.71 1.48
CA ALA A 87 -2.41 14.32 0.16
C ALA A 87 -0.94 14.49 -0.23
N LEU A 88 -0.08 14.85 0.73
CA LEU A 88 1.37 14.93 0.53
C LEU A 88 1.99 13.55 0.24
N ALA A 89 1.64 12.54 1.04
CA ALA A 89 2.13 11.17 0.88
C ALA A 89 1.74 10.59 -0.49
N LEU A 90 0.48 10.78 -0.90
CA LEU A 90 -0.01 10.40 -2.22
C LEU A 90 0.76 11.10 -3.34
N LYS A 91 0.95 12.43 -3.24
CA LYS A 91 1.71 13.19 -4.25
C LYS A 91 3.14 12.67 -4.38
N LYS A 92 3.84 12.43 -3.27
CA LYS A 92 5.19 11.88 -3.27
C LYS A 92 5.24 10.48 -3.88
N LEU A 93 4.32 9.60 -3.50
CA LEU A 93 4.26 8.22 -3.97
C LEU A 93 3.99 8.15 -5.48
N THR A 94 2.96 8.84 -5.97
CA THR A 94 2.61 8.82 -7.39
C THR A 94 3.64 9.54 -8.25
N SER A 95 4.32 10.57 -7.72
CA SER A 95 5.46 11.18 -8.41
C SER A 95 6.62 10.20 -8.58
N ARG A 96 6.95 9.41 -7.55
CA ARG A 96 7.98 8.35 -7.66
C ARG A 96 7.58 7.31 -8.70
N TYR A 97 6.31 6.92 -8.76
CA TYR A 97 5.82 6.01 -9.79
C TYR A 97 6.02 6.55 -11.20
N ASP A 98 5.57 7.77 -11.48
CA ASP A 98 5.71 8.37 -12.80
C ASP A 98 7.18 8.62 -13.19
N ASN A 99 8.02 8.95 -12.20
CA ASN A 99 9.44 9.14 -12.40
C ASN A 99 10.22 7.84 -12.67
N LEU A 100 9.72 6.68 -12.20
CA LEU A 100 10.42 5.40 -12.32
C LEU A 100 10.73 5.03 -13.78
N PHE A 101 9.79 5.29 -14.67
CA PHE A 101 9.95 5.06 -16.12
C PHE A 101 9.68 6.30 -16.97
N GLN A 102 9.65 7.50 -16.36
CA GLN A 102 9.43 8.78 -17.03
C GLN A 102 8.16 8.78 -17.90
N CYS A 103 7.09 8.20 -17.38
CA CYS A 103 5.81 8.06 -18.06
C CYS A 103 4.66 8.10 -17.04
N SER A 104 3.43 8.32 -17.50
CA SER A 104 2.27 8.12 -16.64
C SER A 104 2.18 6.65 -16.25
N PHE A 105 2.34 6.35 -14.95
CA PHE A 105 2.49 5.00 -14.44
C PHE A 105 1.11 4.40 -14.15
N PRO A 106 0.70 3.33 -14.85
CA PRO A 106 -0.61 2.74 -14.64
C PRO A 106 -0.66 1.99 -13.30
N TYR A 107 -1.78 2.07 -12.60
CA TYR A 107 -2.06 1.26 -11.41
C TYR A 107 -3.57 1.13 -11.18
N SER A 108 -3.96 0.06 -10.49
CA SER A 108 -5.21 0.00 -9.75
C SER A 108 -4.91 0.33 -8.29
N MET A 109 -5.75 1.14 -7.64
CA MET A 109 -5.62 1.41 -6.21
C MET A 109 -6.98 1.44 -5.52
N GLY A 110 -6.98 1.18 -4.22
CA GLY A 110 -8.19 1.14 -3.41
C GLY A 110 -7.90 1.23 -1.92
N TRP A 111 -8.91 1.60 -1.15
CA TRP A 111 -8.84 1.76 0.30
C TRP A 111 -9.55 0.61 1.00
N HIS A 112 -8.88 0.02 1.97
CA HIS A 112 -9.46 -0.95 2.90
C HIS A 112 -9.49 -0.34 4.30
N GLY A 113 -10.64 -0.43 4.95
CA GLY A 113 -10.87 0.05 6.30
C GLY A 113 -12.06 -0.69 6.91
N ALA A 114 -12.28 -0.48 8.21
CA ALA A 114 -13.30 -1.19 8.96
C ALA A 114 -14.70 -1.07 8.32
N PRO A 115 -15.46 -2.17 8.22
CA PRO A 115 -16.80 -2.15 7.68
C PRO A 115 -17.74 -1.27 8.53
N PHE A 116 -18.81 -0.78 7.92
CA PHE A 116 -19.85 0.00 8.61
C PHE A 116 -20.93 -0.95 9.15
N ASN A 117 -20.65 -1.59 10.28
CA ASN A 117 -21.61 -2.39 11.05
C ASN A 117 -21.41 -2.12 12.55
N ASP A 118 -22.30 -2.65 13.39
CA ASP A 118 -22.31 -2.40 14.85
C ASP A 118 -21.32 -3.29 15.64
N GLU A 119 -20.32 -3.89 14.99
CA GLU A 119 -19.28 -4.69 15.66
C GLU A 119 -18.09 -3.83 16.15
N ASP A 120 -17.28 -4.41 17.04
CA ASP A 120 -15.97 -3.84 17.40
C ASP A 120 -14.97 -4.08 16.26
N HIS A 121 -14.32 -3.00 15.81
CA HIS A 121 -13.33 -2.98 14.74
C HIS A 121 -11.95 -2.49 15.19
N ASN A 122 -11.65 -2.59 16.49
CA ASN A 122 -10.32 -2.23 17.01
C ASN A 122 -9.19 -3.02 16.35
N HIS A 123 -9.46 -4.19 15.76
CA HIS A 123 -8.49 -4.98 14.99
C HIS A 123 -8.12 -4.36 13.63
N TRP A 124 -8.95 -3.48 13.08
CA TRP A 124 -8.73 -2.88 11.78
C TRP A 124 -7.68 -1.76 11.82
N GLN A 125 -6.92 -1.70 10.74
CA GLN A 125 -6.05 -0.58 10.40
C GLN A 125 -6.32 -0.16 8.95
N LEU A 126 -6.68 1.10 8.75
CA LEU A 126 -6.86 1.73 7.46
C LEU A 126 -5.59 1.60 6.60
N HIS A 127 -5.76 1.22 5.35
CA HIS A 127 -4.65 1.16 4.40
C HIS A 127 -5.13 1.28 2.95
N ALA A 128 -4.21 1.64 2.06
CA ALA A 128 -4.44 1.64 0.62
C ALA A 128 -3.44 0.74 -0.08
N HIS A 129 -3.94 -0.03 -1.04
CA HIS A 129 -3.13 -0.88 -1.91
C HIS A 129 -2.92 -0.19 -3.27
N PHE A 130 -1.72 -0.30 -3.82
CA PHE A 130 -1.39 0.10 -5.19
C PHE A 130 -0.83 -1.10 -5.95
N TYR A 131 -1.50 -1.45 -7.06
CA TYR A 131 -1.18 -2.60 -7.90
C TYR A 131 -0.77 -2.17 -9.32
N PRO A 132 0.49 -1.74 -9.51
CA PRO A 132 0.98 -1.36 -10.82
C PRO A 132 1.48 -2.55 -11.64
N PRO A 133 1.16 -2.63 -12.96
CA PRO A 133 1.56 -3.76 -13.78
C PRO A 133 2.94 -3.60 -14.43
N LEU A 134 3.55 -2.41 -14.46
CA LEU A 134 4.86 -2.22 -15.13
C LEU A 134 5.98 -2.92 -14.37
N LEU A 135 6.94 -3.51 -15.11
CA LEU A 135 8.01 -4.36 -14.54
C LEU A 135 9.41 -3.88 -14.92
N ARG A 136 9.72 -3.77 -16.23
CA ARG A 136 11.10 -3.46 -16.69
C ARG A 136 11.24 -2.08 -17.31
N SER A 137 10.17 -1.54 -17.90
CA SER A 137 10.14 -0.26 -18.59
C SER A 137 8.71 0.22 -18.77
N ALA A 138 8.52 1.41 -19.35
CA ALA A 138 7.22 1.95 -19.76
C ALA A 138 6.43 1.03 -20.71
N THR A 139 7.07 0.08 -21.40
CA THR A 139 6.45 -0.81 -22.39
C THR A 139 6.42 -2.27 -21.96
N VAL A 140 7.06 -2.64 -20.85
CA VAL A 140 7.18 -4.04 -20.39
C VAL A 140 6.48 -4.22 -19.05
N ARG A 141 5.34 -4.93 -19.08
CA ARG A 141 4.49 -5.24 -17.93
C ARG A 141 4.64 -6.67 -17.44
N LYS A 142 4.34 -6.90 -16.16
CA LYS A 142 4.05 -8.21 -15.59
C LYS A 142 2.70 -8.69 -16.11
N PHE A 143 2.65 -9.98 -16.41
CA PHE A 143 1.43 -10.72 -16.72
C PHE A 143 1.21 -11.72 -15.58
N MET A 144 0.07 -11.64 -14.90
CA MET A 144 -0.36 -12.66 -13.93
C MET A 144 -1.22 -13.68 -14.68
N VAL A 145 -0.59 -14.70 -15.25
CA VAL A 145 -1.20 -15.69 -16.15
C VAL A 145 -0.60 -17.07 -15.89
N GLY A 146 -1.14 -18.13 -16.49
CA GLY A 146 -0.46 -19.44 -16.47
C GLY A 146 -0.29 -20.01 -15.06
N TYR A 147 0.94 -19.98 -14.54
CA TYR A 147 1.26 -20.49 -13.20
C TYR A 147 0.55 -19.71 -12.10
N GLU A 148 0.52 -18.38 -12.20
CA GLU A 148 -0.11 -17.50 -11.20
C GLU A 148 -1.63 -17.69 -11.11
N MET A 149 -2.27 -18.17 -12.17
CA MET A 149 -3.70 -18.50 -12.18
C MET A 149 -4.02 -19.91 -11.68
N LEU A 150 -3.05 -20.83 -11.77
CA LEU A 150 -3.26 -22.26 -11.51
C LEU A 150 -2.53 -22.78 -10.26
N ALA A 151 -1.64 -21.99 -9.67
CA ALA A 151 -0.84 -22.34 -8.50
C ALA A 151 -0.73 -21.17 -7.51
N GLU A 152 0.30 -20.33 -7.63
CA GLU A 152 0.58 -19.25 -6.69
C GLU A 152 1.22 -18.03 -7.37
N THR A 153 1.13 -16.88 -6.72
CA THR A 153 1.73 -15.64 -7.21
C THR A 153 3.25 -15.71 -7.22
N GLN A 154 3.87 -15.33 -8.35
CA GLN A 154 5.32 -15.31 -8.52
C GLN A 154 5.83 -13.91 -8.89
N ARG A 155 7.00 -13.54 -8.37
CA ARG A 155 7.69 -12.27 -8.65
C ARG A 155 9.16 -12.48 -9.06
N ASP A 156 9.61 -11.64 -10.00
CA ASP A 156 10.99 -11.67 -10.55
C ASP A 156 11.96 -10.72 -9.82
N LEU A 157 11.45 -9.77 -9.04
CA LEU A 157 12.18 -8.69 -8.37
C LEU A 157 11.85 -8.76 -6.87
N THR A 158 12.79 -8.66 -5.93
CA THR A 158 12.43 -8.68 -4.50
C THR A 158 11.71 -7.40 -4.07
N ALA A 159 11.04 -7.41 -2.92
CA ALA A 159 10.36 -6.22 -2.38
C ALA A 159 11.37 -5.11 -2.06
N GLU A 160 12.53 -5.48 -1.51
CA GLU A 160 13.64 -4.58 -1.15
C GLU A 160 14.23 -3.91 -2.40
N GLN A 161 14.46 -4.69 -3.47
CA GLN A 161 14.96 -4.16 -4.74
C GLN A 161 13.95 -3.22 -5.40
N ALA A 162 12.65 -3.54 -5.33
CA ALA A 162 11.59 -2.66 -5.83
C ALA A 162 11.54 -1.34 -5.05
N ALA A 163 11.61 -1.41 -3.73
CA ALA A 163 11.62 -0.23 -2.86
C ALA A 163 12.87 0.64 -3.09
N GLU A 164 14.04 0.02 -3.24
CA GLU A 164 15.29 0.71 -3.54
C GLU A 164 15.18 1.51 -4.85
N ARG A 165 14.64 0.90 -5.92
CA ARG A 165 14.43 1.60 -7.20
C ARG A 165 13.44 2.76 -7.09
N LEU A 166 12.34 2.59 -6.34
CA LEU A 166 11.37 3.65 -6.11
C LEU A 166 11.96 4.79 -5.25
N ARG A 167 12.85 4.48 -4.29
CA ARG A 167 13.59 5.47 -3.50
C ARG A 167 14.62 6.24 -4.32
N ALA A 168 15.25 5.59 -5.30
CA ALA A 168 16.32 6.15 -6.12
C ALA A 168 15.87 7.29 -7.06
N VAL A 169 14.58 7.39 -7.35
CA VAL A 169 14.02 8.49 -8.17
C VAL A 169 13.55 9.67 -7.31
N SER A 170 13.33 10.82 -7.93
CA SER A 170 12.76 12.00 -7.27
C SER A 170 11.32 11.74 -6.80
N ASP A 171 10.91 12.37 -5.70
CA ASP A 171 9.51 12.46 -5.26
C ASP A 171 8.80 13.74 -5.73
N VAL A 172 9.46 14.53 -6.57
CA VAL A 172 8.88 15.62 -7.36
C VAL A 172 8.67 15.13 -8.79
N HIS A 173 7.44 15.17 -9.27
CA HIS A 173 7.06 14.68 -10.59
C HIS A 173 7.87 15.38 -11.71
N PHE A 174 8.38 14.63 -12.69
CA PHE A 174 9.26 15.14 -13.75
C PHE A 174 8.72 16.40 -14.47
N ARG A 175 7.41 16.42 -14.78
CA ARG A 175 6.72 17.59 -15.35
C ARG A 175 6.69 18.85 -14.47
N GLU A 176 6.82 18.72 -13.15
CA GLU A 176 6.87 19.85 -12.22
C GLU A 176 8.32 20.30 -11.96
N SER A 177 9.28 19.38 -12.01
CA SER A 177 10.70 19.69 -11.75
C SER A 177 11.41 20.41 -12.89
N GLY A 178 10.83 20.45 -14.10
CA GLY A 178 11.46 21.07 -15.28
C GLY A 178 12.73 20.35 -15.76
N VAL A 179 12.89 19.09 -15.35
CA VAL A 179 13.95 18.16 -15.75
C VAL A 179 13.39 17.20 -16.80
#